data_AF-A0A9P5X2I5-F1
#
_entry.id   AF-A0A9P5X2I5-F1
#
_cell.length_a   1.000
_cell.length_b   1.000
_cell.length_c   1.000
_cell.angle_alpha   90.00
_cell.angle_beta   90.00
_cell.angle_gamma   90.00
#
_symmetry.space_group_name_H-M   'P 1'
#
loop_
_entity.id
_entity.type
_entity.pdbx_description
1 polymer ?
#
loop_
_entity_poly.entity_id
_entity_poly.type
_entity_poly.pdbx_seq_one_letter_code
_entity_poly.pdbx_strand_id
1 'polypeptide(L)'
;LGVCVSIPASRSFIKIIDIPFFQDGTTNPFSNTEVEHQLQHSIIPSDYVVHWCYVQNSQKADSATVWIDLADSQQGTCASSLIGWSFFLNGGQVTIKGTKVHTRTPQCQRCWKWGHMMGMCHCPAVHCPICSGPHTEANHHSIAGCCCGNPKATPPIPPTPVDAPCSHVHACINYSNPHAANNWPCSYWCHQFNWTWIKDQSIQDTSACKDVPPPPTTPCG
;
A
#
# COMPACT_ATOMS: atom_id res chain seq x y z
N LEU A 1 -13.23 26.38 -10.37
CA LEU A 1 -12.58 25.06 -10.20
C LEU A 1 -13.62 23.99 -10.50
N GLY A 2 -13.27 22.98 -11.31
CA GLY A 2 -14.20 21.93 -11.71
C GLY A 2 -14.56 21.06 -10.52
N VAL A 3 -15.65 21.39 -9.84
CA VAL A 3 -16.20 20.58 -8.77
C VAL A 3 -16.66 19.27 -9.40
N CYS A 4 -16.13 18.14 -8.93
CA CYS A 4 -16.72 16.87 -9.32
C CYS A 4 -18.13 16.81 -8.74
N VAL A 5 -19.14 16.69 -9.61
CA VAL A 5 -20.54 16.56 -9.19
C VAL A 5 -21.04 15.22 -9.70
N SER A 6 -20.60 14.14 -9.06
CA SER A 6 -21.08 12.80 -9.38
C SER A 6 -21.02 11.88 -8.16
N ILE A 7 -22.04 11.03 -8.03
CA ILE A 7 -22.08 9.97 -7.02
C ILE A 7 -20.92 9.00 -7.31
N PRO A 8 -20.04 8.72 -6.34
CA PRO A 8 -18.97 7.75 -6.52
C PRO A 8 -19.52 6.36 -6.87
N ALA A 9 -19.09 5.84 -8.02
CA ALA A 9 -19.48 4.53 -8.52
C ALA A 9 -18.29 3.71 -9.03
N SER A 10 -17.12 4.34 -9.16
CA SER A 10 -15.88 3.70 -9.59
C SER A 10 -14.66 4.34 -8.91
N ARG A 11 -13.46 3.85 -9.27
CA ARG A 11 -12.19 4.43 -8.87
C ARG A 11 -11.38 4.83 -10.09
N SER A 12 -10.83 6.03 -10.07
CA SER A 12 -9.88 6.53 -11.06
C SER A 12 -8.54 6.79 -10.42
N PHE A 13 -7.47 6.69 -11.22
CA PHE A 13 -6.11 6.86 -10.73
C PHE A 13 -5.41 7.96 -11.50
N ILE A 14 -4.93 8.96 -10.77
CA ILE A 14 -4.12 10.05 -11.32
C ILE A 14 -2.77 10.08 -10.61
N LYS A 15 -1.81 10.77 -11.23
CA LYS A 15 -0.52 11.03 -10.61
C LYS A 15 -0.11 12.48 -10.80
N ILE A 16 0.53 13.04 -9.80
CA ILE A 16 1.18 14.35 -9.87
C ILE A 16 2.67 14.09 -9.93
N ILE A 17 3.33 14.56 -10.97
CA ILE A 17 4.75 14.33 -11.20
C ILE A 17 5.57 15.58 -10.92
N ASP A 18 6.88 15.39 -10.83
CA ASP A 18 7.88 16.46 -10.67
C ASP A 18 7.69 17.26 -9.38
N ILE A 19 7.15 16.62 -8.34
CA ILE A 19 7.05 17.22 -7.00
C ILE A 19 8.43 17.18 -6.35
N PRO A 20 8.94 18.29 -5.77
CA PRO A 20 10.19 18.27 -5.02
C PRO A 20 10.17 17.21 -3.92
N PHE A 21 11.21 16.38 -3.84
CA PHE A 21 11.33 15.34 -2.83
C PHE A 21 11.86 15.87 -1.50
N PHE A 22 12.83 16.77 -1.58
CA PHE A 22 13.51 17.36 -0.43
C PHE A 22 13.03 18.79 -0.16
N GLN A 23 13.02 19.19 1.11
CA GLN A 23 12.74 20.56 1.51
C GLN A 23 13.85 21.49 1.02
N ASP A 24 13.46 22.70 0.61
CA ASP A 24 14.35 23.68 -0.01
C ASP A 24 15.65 23.90 0.78
N GLY A 25 16.78 23.71 0.09
CA GLY A 25 18.11 23.89 0.68
C GLY A 25 18.53 22.80 1.69
N THR A 26 17.79 21.70 1.79
CA THR A 26 18.09 20.58 2.71
C THR A 26 18.15 19.24 1.99
N THR A 27 18.60 18.21 2.72
CA THR A 27 18.49 16.79 2.32
C THR A 27 17.34 16.08 3.04
N ASN A 28 16.46 16.82 3.73
CA ASN A 28 15.33 16.26 4.46
C ASN A 28 14.16 16.07 3.49
N PRO A 29 13.60 14.85 3.36
CA PRO A 29 12.43 14.63 2.52
C PRO A 29 11.18 15.28 3.12
N PHE A 30 10.21 15.64 2.28
CA PHE A 30 8.86 15.95 2.77
C PHE A 30 8.19 14.69 3.34
N SER A 31 7.39 14.86 4.40
CA SER A 31 6.55 13.77 4.90
C SER A 31 5.31 13.61 4.01
N ASN A 32 4.72 12.41 3.99
CA ASN A 32 3.44 12.18 3.28
C ASN A 32 2.35 13.18 3.73
N THR A 33 2.25 13.42 5.04
CA THR A 33 1.25 14.32 5.63
C THR A 33 1.47 15.77 5.20
N GLU A 34 2.72 16.21 5.10
CA GLU A 34 3.05 17.57 4.65
C GLU A 34 2.63 17.77 3.19
N VAL A 35 2.96 16.82 2.32
CA VAL A 35 2.59 16.86 0.90
C VAL A 35 1.07 16.79 0.73
N GLU A 36 0.40 15.91 1.47
CA GLU A 36 -1.06 15.80 1.47
C GLU A 36 -1.72 17.12 1.87
N HIS A 37 -1.29 17.71 2.98
CA HIS A 37 -1.84 18.98 3.47
C HIS A 37 -1.71 20.09 2.42
N GLN A 38 -0.55 20.20 1.75
CA GLN A 38 -0.34 21.20 0.70
C GLN A 38 -1.22 20.95 -0.53
N LEU A 39 -1.42 19.70 -0.93
CA LEU A 39 -2.23 19.34 -2.10
C LEU A 39 -3.73 19.55 -1.87
N GLN A 40 -4.22 19.24 -0.67
CA GLN A 40 -5.60 19.50 -0.24
C GLN A 40 -5.94 20.99 -0.28
N HIS A 41 -5.04 21.85 0.23
CA HIS A 41 -5.25 23.31 0.23
C HIS A 41 -5.27 23.90 -1.17
N SER A 42 -4.58 23.27 -2.10
CA SER A 42 -4.41 23.86 -3.41
C SER A 42 -5.64 23.57 -4.30
N ILE A 43 -6.13 22.30 -4.36
CA ILE A 43 -6.75 21.81 -5.62
C ILE A 43 -7.76 20.69 -5.43
N ILE A 44 -7.33 19.61 -4.78
CA ILE A 44 -8.07 18.35 -4.83
C ILE A 44 -8.95 18.32 -3.59
N PRO A 45 -10.29 18.40 -3.74
CA PRO A 45 -11.18 18.33 -2.59
C PRO A 45 -10.97 16.97 -1.91
N SER A 46 -10.68 16.99 -0.61
CA SER A 46 -10.44 15.79 0.21
C SER A 46 -11.51 14.73 0.03
N ASP A 47 -12.75 15.15 -0.21
CA ASP A 47 -13.94 14.29 -0.25
C ASP A 47 -13.91 13.26 -1.39
N TYR A 48 -13.11 13.50 -2.44
CA TYR A 48 -12.96 12.57 -3.56
C TYR A 48 -11.66 11.77 -3.49
N VAL A 49 -10.73 12.12 -2.60
CA VAL A 49 -9.49 11.39 -2.49
C VAL A 49 -9.67 10.25 -1.52
N VAL A 50 -9.49 9.03 -2.02
CA VAL A 50 -9.53 7.84 -1.19
C VAL A 50 -8.17 7.62 -0.54
N HIS A 51 -7.08 7.85 -1.29
CA HIS A 51 -5.72 7.66 -0.78
C HIS A 51 -4.69 8.51 -1.53
N TRP A 52 -3.60 8.83 -0.81
CA TRP A 52 -2.39 9.47 -1.33
C TRP A 52 -1.18 8.55 -1.16
N CYS A 53 -0.24 8.63 -2.09
CA CYS A 53 1.06 7.99 -1.97
C CYS A 53 2.13 8.87 -2.57
N TYR A 54 2.93 9.50 -1.72
CA TYR A 54 4.10 10.26 -2.13
C TYR A 54 5.31 9.35 -2.21
N VAL A 55 5.93 9.28 -3.40
CA VAL A 55 7.08 8.41 -3.60
C VAL A 55 8.17 9.06 -4.43
N GLN A 56 9.41 8.95 -3.94
CA GLN A 56 10.62 9.33 -4.67
C GLN A 56 10.72 8.56 -5.99
N ASN A 57 11.05 9.25 -7.08
CA ASN A 57 11.11 8.62 -8.41
C ASN A 57 12.24 7.57 -8.53
N SER A 58 13.34 7.78 -7.79
CA SER A 58 14.44 6.82 -7.63
C SER A 58 15.25 7.17 -6.38
N GLN A 59 16.10 6.28 -5.87
CA GLN A 59 16.93 6.54 -4.68
C GLN A 59 17.79 7.81 -4.76
N LYS A 60 18.14 8.25 -5.98
CA LYS A 60 18.99 9.43 -6.23
C LYS A 60 18.21 10.61 -6.80
N ALA A 61 16.89 10.48 -6.99
CA ALA A 61 16.08 11.57 -7.52
C ALA A 61 15.79 12.59 -6.42
N ASP A 62 15.86 13.87 -6.77
CA ASP A 62 15.34 14.99 -5.99
C ASP A 62 13.85 15.26 -6.27
N SER A 63 13.24 14.45 -7.11
CA SER A 63 11.82 14.52 -7.48
C SER A 63 11.05 13.28 -7.06
N ALA A 64 9.75 13.48 -6.90
CA ALA A 64 8.80 12.48 -6.49
C ALA A 64 7.52 12.54 -7.34
N THR A 65 6.77 11.45 -7.27
CA THR A 65 5.43 11.32 -7.83
C THR A 65 4.46 11.09 -6.68
N VAL A 66 3.36 11.84 -6.68
CA VAL A 66 2.20 11.54 -5.83
C VAL A 66 1.19 10.74 -6.64
N TRP A 67 0.87 9.54 -6.19
CA TRP A 67 -0.20 8.71 -6.73
C TRP A 67 -1.47 8.95 -5.92
N ILE A 68 -2.61 9.08 -6.62
CA ILE A 68 -3.89 9.41 -5.99
C ILE A 68 -4.95 8.43 -6.49
N ASP A 69 -5.65 7.81 -5.55
CA ASP A 69 -6.87 7.06 -5.79
C ASP A 69 -8.07 7.98 -5.58
N LEU A 70 -8.85 8.18 -6.64
CA LEU A 70 -10.02 9.05 -6.64
C LEU A 70 -11.29 8.21 -6.65
N ALA A 71 -12.20 8.52 -5.73
CA ALA A 71 -13.59 8.16 -5.83
C ALA A 71 -14.19 8.91 -7.04
N ASP A 72 -14.67 8.17 -8.03
CA ASP A 72 -15.06 8.76 -9.32
C ASP A 72 -16.39 8.19 -9.82
N SER A 73 -16.96 8.84 -10.84
CA SER A 73 -18.09 8.32 -11.60
C SER A 73 -17.69 7.10 -12.42
N GLN A 74 -18.67 6.33 -12.91
CA GLN A 74 -18.41 5.22 -13.84
C GLN A 74 -17.66 5.65 -15.11
N GLN A 75 -17.75 6.93 -15.49
CA GLN A 75 -17.11 7.50 -16.68
C GLN A 75 -15.76 8.16 -16.38
N GLY A 76 -15.29 8.16 -15.13
CA GLY A 76 -14.00 8.76 -14.77
C GLY A 76 -13.99 10.29 -14.90
N THR A 77 -15.12 10.94 -14.62
CA THR A 77 -15.33 12.38 -14.86
C THR A 77 -14.47 13.25 -13.95
N CYS A 78 -14.30 12.88 -12.69
CA CYS A 78 -13.44 13.62 -11.75
C CYS A 78 -11.97 13.56 -12.19
N ALA A 79 -11.46 12.37 -12.54
CA ALA A 79 -10.09 12.26 -13.02
C ALA A 79 -9.89 13.03 -14.32
N SER A 80 -10.83 12.92 -15.26
CA SER A 80 -10.75 13.64 -16.54
C SER A 80 -10.71 15.16 -16.38
N SER A 81 -11.41 15.73 -15.39
CA SER A 81 -11.38 17.17 -15.14
C SER A 81 -10.07 17.66 -14.50
N LEU A 82 -9.34 16.78 -13.82
CA LEU A 82 -8.05 17.09 -13.18
C LEU A 82 -6.85 16.88 -14.09
N ILE A 83 -6.92 15.92 -15.03
CA ILE A 83 -5.79 15.57 -15.91
C ILE A 83 -5.40 16.75 -16.80
N GLY A 84 -4.10 16.99 -16.91
CA GLY A 84 -3.52 18.07 -17.71
C GLY A 84 -3.47 19.41 -16.98
N TRP A 85 -4.07 19.49 -15.80
CA TRP A 85 -4.06 20.69 -15.01
C TRP A 85 -2.73 20.83 -14.24
N SER A 86 -2.21 22.06 -14.18
CA SER A 86 -0.89 22.38 -13.65
C SER A 86 -0.96 23.54 -12.67
N PHE A 87 -0.09 23.52 -11.68
CA PHE A 87 -0.06 24.48 -10.58
C PHE A 87 1.34 24.57 -9.97
N PHE A 88 1.55 25.51 -9.06
CA PHE A 88 2.83 25.66 -8.36
C PHE A 88 2.77 25.02 -6.98
N LEU A 89 3.78 24.22 -6.66
CA LEU A 89 3.97 23.58 -5.37
C LEU A 89 5.46 23.63 -5.02
N ASN A 90 5.81 24.14 -3.83
CA ASN A 90 7.19 24.22 -3.33
C ASN A 90 8.15 24.82 -4.36
N GLY A 91 7.76 25.96 -4.97
CA GLY A 91 8.59 26.68 -5.95
C GLY A 91 8.67 26.06 -7.35
N GLY A 92 8.12 24.86 -7.57
CA GLY A 92 8.10 24.17 -8.86
C GLY A 92 6.71 24.14 -9.50
N GLN A 93 6.64 24.16 -10.83
CA GLN A 93 5.40 23.85 -11.54
C GLN A 93 5.22 22.33 -11.61
N VAL A 94 4.10 21.84 -11.10
CA VAL A 94 3.72 20.43 -11.12
C VAL A 94 2.50 20.22 -12.01
N THR A 95 2.34 19.00 -12.53
CA THR A 95 1.26 18.68 -13.47
C THR A 95 0.57 17.37 -13.09
N ILE A 96 -0.76 17.39 -13.10
CA ILE A 96 -1.58 16.20 -12.93
C ILE A 96 -1.60 15.44 -14.26
N LYS A 97 -1.21 14.18 -14.23
CA LYS A 97 -1.25 13.27 -15.38
C LYS A 97 -2.20 12.12 -15.11
N GLY A 98 -2.90 11.73 -16.17
CA GLY A 98 -3.63 10.47 -16.18
C GLY A 98 -2.65 9.33 -16.03
N THR A 99 -3.03 8.33 -15.24
CA THR A 99 -2.34 7.05 -15.32
C THR A 99 -2.90 6.32 -16.54
N LYS A 100 -2.03 5.70 -17.35
CA LYS A 100 -2.54 4.68 -18.27
C LYS A 100 -3.21 3.62 -17.40
N VAL A 101 -4.24 2.96 -17.92
CA VAL A 101 -4.87 1.78 -17.31
C VAL A 101 -3.83 0.64 -17.28
N HIS A 102 -2.81 0.80 -16.44
CA HIS A 102 -1.93 -0.27 -16.07
C HIS A 102 -2.77 -1.08 -15.09
N THR A 103 -3.10 -2.31 -15.48
CA THR A 103 -3.61 -3.30 -14.54
C THR A 103 -2.72 -3.24 -13.31
N ARG A 104 -3.31 -2.82 -12.19
CA ARG A 104 -2.67 -2.80 -10.87
C ARG A 104 -1.81 -4.05 -10.75
N THR A 105 -0.52 -3.87 -10.44
CA THR A 105 0.39 -4.99 -10.29
C THR A 105 -0.25 -5.98 -9.32
N PRO A 106 -0.39 -7.26 -9.68
CA PRO A 106 -1.14 -8.17 -8.85
C PRO A 106 -0.44 -8.35 -7.50
N GLN A 107 -1.24 -8.32 -6.45
CA GLN A 107 -0.86 -8.86 -5.15
C GLN A 107 -1.35 -10.30 -5.07
N CYS A 108 -0.42 -11.22 -4.84
CA CYS A 108 -0.73 -12.63 -4.74
C CYS A 108 -1.59 -12.90 -3.51
N GLN A 109 -2.78 -13.49 -3.67
CA GLN A 109 -3.67 -13.81 -2.54
C GLN A 109 -3.23 -15.04 -1.73
N ARG A 110 -2.21 -15.76 -2.21
CA ARG A 110 -1.62 -16.90 -1.48
C ARG A 110 -0.52 -16.46 -0.52
N CYS A 111 0.38 -15.60 -0.97
CA CYS A 111 1.54 -15.18 -0.17
C CYS A 111 1.56 -13.70 0.16
N TRP A 112 0.55 -12.94 -0.27
CA TRP A 112 0.40 -11.50 -0.05
C TRP A 112 1.54 -10.60 -0.56
N LYS A 113 2.52 -11.17 -1.27
CA LYS A 113 3.57 -10.43 -1.97
C LYS A 113 3.04 -9.81 -3.25
N TRP A 114 3.56 -8.64 -3.58
CA TRP A 114 3.29 -7.97 -4.85
C TRP A 114 4.16 -8.52 -5.98
N GLY A 115 3.71 -8.35 -7.22
CA GLY A 115 4.51 -8.63 -8.42
C GLY A 115 4.18 -9.94 -9.16
N HIS A 116 3.29 -10.76 -8.62
CA HIS A 116 2.84 -11.98 -9.30
C HIS A 116 1.38 -12.33 -8.97
N MET A 117 0.74 -13.05 -9.88
CA MET A 117 -0.60 -13.60 -9.67
C MET A 117 -0.55 -14.90 -8.88
N MET A 118 -1.66 -15.27 -8.24
CA MET A 118 -1.76 -16.51 -7.45
C MET A 118 -1.39 -17.77 -8.24
N GLY A 119 -1.74 -17.84 -9.53
CA GLY A 119 -1.39 -18.98 -10.40
C GLY A 119 0.11 -19.13 -10.69
N MET A 120 0.91 -18.09 -10.45
CA MET A 120 2.37 -18.12 -10.56
C MET A 120 3.07 -18.23 -9.20
N CYS A 121 2.30 -18.42 -8.12
CA CYS A 121 2.85 -18.48 -6.79
C CYS A 121 3.39 -19.88 -6.47
N HIS A 122 4.65 -19.94 -6.02
CA HIS A 122 5.30 -21.17 -5.60
C HIS A 122 5.16 -21.47 -4.11
N CYS A 123 4.48 -20.62 -3.33
CA CYS A 123 4.31 -20.89 -1.91
C CYS A 123 3.38 -22.11 -1.72
N PRO A 124 3.74 -23.05 -0.82
CA PRO A 124 3.05 -24.33 -0.69
C PRO A 124 1.69 -24.21 0.00
N ALA A 125 1.50 -23.18 0.83
CA ALA A 125 0.27 -22.91 1.56
C ALA A 125 -0.16 -21.46 1.40
N VAL A 126 -1.38 -21.16 1.84
CA VAL A 126 -1.84 -19.78 2.00
C VAL A 126 -1.20 -19.18 3.24
N HIS A 127 -0.85 -17.89 3.16
CA HIS A 127 -0.31 -17.12 4.26
C HIS A 127 -1.35 -16.14 4.77
N CYS A 128 -1.26 -15.83 6.06
CA CYS A 128 -2.13 -14.88 6.72
C CYS A 128 -1.67 -13.46 6.37
N PRO A 129 -2.55 -12.56 5.89
CA PRO A 129 -2.18 -11.17 5.60
C PRO A 129 -1.79 -10.36 6.85
N ILE A 130 -2.16 -10.84 8.05
CA ILE A 130 -1.97 -10.14 9.33
C ILE A 130 -0.58 -10.46 9.91
N CYS A 131 -0.23 -11.74 10.00
CA CYS A 131 1.01 -12.19 10.64
C CYS A 131 1.96 -12.97 9.73
N SER A 132 1.65 -13.10 8.43
CA SER A 132 2.45 -13.83 7.44
C SER A 132 2.63 -15.34 7.70
N GLY A 133 1.99 -15.89 8.74
CA GLY A 133 2.03 -17.31 9.07
C GLY A 133 1.23 -18.19 8.11
N PRO A 134 1.48 -19.51 8.06
CA PRO A 134 0.91 -20.43 7.06
C PRO A 134 -0.53 -20.85 7.38
N HIS A 135 -1.45 -19.87 7.45
CA HIS A 135 -2.87 -20.07 7.72
C HIS A 135 -3.72 -18.98 7.06
N THR A 136 -5.03 -19.18 6.96
CA THR A 136 -5.96 -18.17 6.44
C THR A 136 -6.19 -17.04 7.44
N GLU A 137 -6.63 -15.88 6.97
CA GLU A 137 -7.10 -14.79 7.84
C GLU A 137 -8.24 -15.24 8.77
N ALA A 138 -9.18 -16.04 8.25
CA ALA A 138 -10.31 -16.57 9.03
C ALA A 138 -9.88 -17.42 10.23
N ASN A 139 -8.76 -18.14 10.12
CA ASN A 139 -8.22 -18.97 11.20
C ASN A 139 -7.16 -18.24 12.04
N HIS A 140 -6.98 -16.93 11.84
CA HIS A 140 -5.90 -16.19 12.47
C HIS A 140 -5.99 -16.23 14.01
N HIS A 141 -7.15 -15.94 14.60
CA HIS A 141 -7.33 -15.95 16.05
C HIS A 141 -7.19 -17.35 16.68
N SER A 142 -7.49 -18.42 15.94
CA SER A 142 -7.48 -19.79 16.47
C SER A 142 -6.13 -20.51 16.36
N ILE A 143 -5.24 -20.06 15.45
CA ILE A 143 -3.99 -20.78 15.14
C ILE A 143 -2.75 -19.90 15.35
N ALA A 144 -2.84 -18.58 15.14
CA ALA A 144 -1.67 -17.73 15.19
C ALA A 144 -1.21 -17.56 16.65
N GLY A 145 0.02 -17.95 16.99
CA GLY A 145 0.55 -17.81 18.35
C GLY A 145 0.56 -16.36 18.88
N CYS A 146 0.50 -15.37 17.99
CA CYS A 146 0.36 -13.95 18.34
C CYS A 146 -1.06 -13.56 18.81
N CYS A 147 -2.10 -14.35 18.50
CA CYS A 147 -3.49 -14.07 18.88
C CYS A 147 -4.15 -15.20 19.66
N CYS A 148 -3.84 -16.47 19.39
CA CYS A 148 -4.40 -17.60 20.14
C CYS A 148 -3.80 -17.74 21.55
N GLY A 149 -2.75 -16.96 21.85
CA GLY A 149 -1.99 -17.06 23.09
C GLY A 149 -0.82 -18.03 22.94
N ASN A 150 0.31 -17.66 23.55
CA ASN A 150 1.50 -18.49 23.61
C ASN A 150 2.10 -18.41 25.02
N PRO A 151 1.74 -19.34 25.93
CA PRO A 151 2.28 -19.34 27.29
C PRO A 151 3.79 -19.64 27.34
N LYS A 152 4.35 -20.19 26.26
CA LYS A 152 5.79 -20.48 26.13
C LYS A 152 6.58 -19.30 25.53
N ALA A 153 5.92 -18.26 25.04
CA ALA A 153 6.59 -17.06 24.58
C ALA A 153 7.28 -16.33 25.75
N THR A 154 8.29 -15.53 25.44
CA THR A 154 8.97 -14.68 26.43
C THR A 154 8.87 -13.22 25.99
N PRO A 155 7.98 -12.41 26.61
CA PRO A 155 7.02 -12.76 27.66
C PRO A 155 5.85 -13.63 27.15
N PRO A 156 5.11 -14.33 28.04
CA PRO A 156 3.91 -15.07 27.66
C PRO A 156 2.89 -14.16 26.96
N ILE A 157 2.31 -14.66 25.87
CA ILE A 157 1.29 -13.94 25.10
C ILE A 157 -0.08 -14.45 25.53
N PRO A 158 -0.98 -13.62 26.08
CA PRO A 158 -2.34 -14.05 26.38
C PRO A 158 -3.16 -14.20 25.10
N PRO A 159 -4.20 -15.06 25.09
CA PRO A 159 -5.14 -15.12 23.99
C PRO A 159 -5.87 -13.79 23.81
N THR A 160 -6.06 -13.39 22.55
CA THR A 160 -6.89 -12.23 22.18
C THR A 160 -8.35 -12.60 22.42
N PRO A 161 -9.13 -11.77 23.13
CA PRO A 161 -10.56 -12.03 23.34
C PRO A 161 -11.31 -12.20 22.01
N VAL A 162 -12.37 -13.01 22.03
CA VAL A 162 -13.28 -13.15 20.89
C VAL A 162 -13.82 -11.76 20.50
N ASP A 163 -13.83 -11.46 19.21
CA ASP A 163 -14.24 -10.18 18.61
C ASP A 163 -13.37 -8.95 18.94
N ALA A 164 -12.28 -9.10 19.73
CA ALA A 164 -11.31 -8.03 19.91
C ALA A 164 -10.36 -7.91 18.71
N PRO A 165 -9.91 -6.70 18.34
CA PRO A 165 -8.88 -6.54 17.33
C PRO A 165 -7.56 -7.19 17.79
N CYS A 166 -6.75 -7.66 16.84
CA CYS A 166 -5.43 -8.21 17.13
C CYS A 166 -4.59 -7.19 17.91
N SER A 167 -3.98 -7.62 19.01
CA SER A 167 -3.16 -6.75 19.88
C SER A 167 -1.77 -6.47 19.31
N HIS A 168 -1.39 -7.13 18.22
CA HIS A 168 -0.09 -6.98 17.58
C HIS A 168 -0.20 -6.17 16.30
N VAL A 169 0.89 -5.51 15.93
CA VAL A 169 0.94 -4.79 14.65
C VAL A 169 1.04 -5.79 13.50
N HIS A 170 0.35 -5.50 12.39
CA HIS A 170 0.45 -6.30 11.19
C HIS A 170 1.86 -6.15 10.60
N ALA A 171 2.52 -7.25 10.29
CA ALA A 171 3.84 -7.22 9.69
C ALA A 171 3.72 -7.34 8.17
N CYS A 172 4.27 -6.36 7.46
CA CYS A 172 4.22 -6.31 6.00
C CYS A 172 5.06 -7.45 5.43
N ILE A 173 4.44 -8.39 4.71
CA ILE A 173 5.17 -9.51 4.12
C ILE A 173 6.24 -9.11 3.10
N ASN A 174 6.24 -7.86 2.62
CA ASN A 174 7.22 -7.36 1.65
C ASN A 174 8.41 -6.63 2.29
N TYR A 175 8.30 -6.17 3.55
CA TYR A 175 9.35 -5.38 4.23
C TYR A 175 9.62 -5.80 5.67
N SER A 176 8.79 -6.68 6.24
CA SER A 176 8.73 -7.01 7.68
C SER A 176 8.48 -5.81 8.60
N ASN A 177 8.02 -4.68 8.05
CA ASN A 177 7.71 -3.45 8.79
C ASN A 177 6.28 -3.49 9.41
N PRO A 178 6.00 -2.70 10.46
CA PRO A 178 4.75 -2.72 11.20
C PRO A 178 3.59 -2.01 10.45
N HIS A 179 3.21 -2.53 9.29
CA HIS A 179 2.02 -2.16 8.53
C HIS A 179 1.52 -3.35 7.70
N ALA A 180 0.25 -3.33 7.27
CA ALA A 180 -0.26 -4.35 6.35
C ALA A 180 0.24 -4.10 4.91
N ALA A 181 0.57 -5.16 4.18
CA ALA A 181 1.08 -5.10 2.80
C ALA A 181 0.08 -4.49 1.78
N ASN A 182 -1.19 -4.42 2.15
CA ASN A 182 -2.28 -3.85 1.36
C ASN A 182 -2.69 -2.44 1.83
N ASN A 183 -1.91 -1.81 2.71
CA ASN A 183 -2.19 -0.48 3.27
C ASN A 183 -1.19 0.57 2.77
N TRP A 184 -1.60 1.85 2.81
CA TRP A 184 -0.84 3.00 2.29
C TRP A 184 0.57 3.23 2.86
N PRO A 185 0.94 2.79 4.09
CA PRO A 185 2.33 2.88 4.54
C PRO A 185 3.27 1.93 3.79
N CYS A 186 2.73 0.97 3.01
CA CYS A 186 3.52 0.03 2.24
C CYS A 186 4.00 0.66 0.93
N SER A 187 5.32 0.74 0.74
CA SER A 187 5.89 1.25 -0.52
C SER A 187 5.45 0.42 -1.74
N TYR A 188 5.29 -0.91 -1.62
CA TYR A 188 4.74 -1.74 -2.70
C TYR A 188 3.30 -1.37 -3.04
N TRP A 189 2.48 -1.05 -2.04
CA TRP A 189 1.12 -0.56 -2.27
C TRP A 189 1.15 0.79 -2.98
N CYS A 190 2.01 1.71 -2.56
CA CYS A 190 2.19 2.99 -3.24
C CYS A 190 2.68 2.87 -4.68
N HIS A 191 3.47 1.84 -4.96
CA HIS A 191 3.96 1.51 -6.30
C HIS A 191 3.11 0.50 -7.06
N GLN A 192 1.90 0.18 -6.61
CA GLN A 192 1.04 -0.81 -7.24
C GLN A 192 0.78 -0.55 -8.74
N PHE A 193 0.89 0.69 -9.20
CA PHE A 193 0.76 1.07 -10.62
C PHE A 193 2.09 1.19 -11.37
N ASN A 194 3.22 1.00 -10.68
CA ASN A 194 4.56 1.01 -11.25
C ASN A 194 5.11 -0.42 -11.30
N TRP A 195 4.66 -1.18 -12.31
CA TRP A 195 5.09 -2.57 -12.54
C TRP A 195 6.61 -2.71 -12.59
N THR A 196 7.31 -1.79 -13.28
CA THR A 196 8.77 -1.80 -13.39
C THR A 196 9.43 -1.73 -12.02
N TRP A 197 8.97 -0.81 -11.16
CA TRP A 197 9.48 -0.71 -9.80
C TRP A 197 9.20 -1.97 -8.99
N ILE A 198 7.98 -2.51 -9.03
CA ILE A 198 7.65 -3.72 -8.26
C ILE A 198 8.49 -4.91 -8.75
N LYS A 199 8.69 -5.04 -10.06
CA LYS A 199 9.52 -6.08 -10.64
C LYS A 199 10.96 -5.98 -10.13
N ASP A 200 11.56 -4.79 -10.17
CA ASP A 200 12.93 -4.56 -9.72
C ASP A 200 13.12 -4.90 -8.23
N GLN A 201 12.12 -4.61 -7.39
CA GLN A 201 12.15 -4.99 -5.97
C GLN A 201 11.92 -6.49 -5.75
N SER A 202 11.00 -7.11 -6.50
CA SER A 202 10.68 -8.54 -6.37
C SER A 202 11.85 -9.48 -6.74
N ILE A 203 12.73 -9.04 -7.66
CA ILE A 203 13.95 -9.77 -8.03
C ILE A 203 14.91 -9.87 -6.82
N GLN A 204 14.88 -8.90 -5.91
CA GLN A 204 15.74 -8.87 -4.73
C GLN A 204 15.19 -9.73 -3.56
N ASP A 205 13.91 -10.13 -3.59
CA ASP A 205 13.19 -10.77 -2.47
C ASP A 205 12.85 -12.27 -2.71
N THR A 206 13.74 -12.98 -3.41
CA THR A 206 13.50 -14.35 -3.92
C THR A 206 13.62 -15.48 -2.87
N SER A 207 13.82 -15.19 -1.59
CA SER A 207 14.21 -16.21 -0.60
C SER A 207 13.12 -16.67 0.39
N ALA A 208 12.03 -15.94 0.62
CA ALA A 208 11.25 -16.14 1.86
C ALA A 208 10.19 -17.29 1.86
N CYS A 209 9.70 -17.76 0.71
CA CYS A 209 8.56 -18.70 0.69
C CYS A 209 8.93 -20.19 0.72
N LYS A 210 10.23 -20.54 0.69
CA LYS A 210 10.66 -21.94 0.52
C LYS A 210 10.76 -22.72 1.84
N ASP A 211 10.82 -22.02 2.98
CA ASP A 211 11.28 -22.61 4.24
C ASP A 211 10.23 -22.65 5.37
N VAL A 212 8.94 -22.42 5.07
CA VAL A 212 7.91 -22.43 6.13
C VAL A 212 7.29 -23.82 6.26
N PRO A 213 7.49 -24.52 7.39
CA PRO A 213 6.87 -25.82 7.64
C PRO A 213 5.33 -25.68 7.68
N PRO A 214 4.59 -26.75 7.33
CA PRO A 214 3.13 -26.73 7.37
C PRO A 214 2.62 -26.38 8.77
N PRO A 215 1.47 -25.69 8.88
CA PRO A 215 0.92 -25.32 10.17
C PRO A 215 0.68 -26.57 11.03
N PRO A 216 0.89 -26.49 12.35
CA PRO A 216 0.41 -27.54 13.24
C PRO A 216 -1.10 -27.69 13.06
N THR A 217 -1.57 -28.93 12.87
CA THR A 217 -2.97 -29.27 12.57
C THR A 217 -3.93 -29.08 13.73
N THR A 218 -3.45 -28.60 14.88
CA THR A 218 -4.23 -28.48 16.11
C THR A 218 -4.45 -27.00 16.43
N PRO A 219 -5.72 -26.54 16.51
CA PRO A 219 -6.04 -25.24 17.07
C PRO A 219 -5.41 -25.09 18.46
N CYS A 220 -5.06 -23.87 18.86
CA CYS A 220 -4.62 -23.61 20.22
C CYS A 220 -5.81 -23.94 21.16
N GLY A 221 -5.62 -24.94 22.03
CA GLY A 221 -6.62 -25.38 23.01
C GLY A 221 -6.59 -24.54 24.27
#